data_AF-A0A8D8DTK5-F1
#
_entry.id   AF-A0A8D8DTK5-F1
#
_cell.length_a   1.000
_cell.length_b   1.000
_cell.length_c   1.000
_cell.angle_alpha   90.00
_cell.angle_beta   90.00
_cell.angle_gamma   90.00
#
_symmetry.space_group_name_H-M   'P 1'
#
loop_
_entity.id
_entity.type
_entity.pdbx_description
1 polymer ?
#
loop_
_entity_poly.entity_id
_entity_poly.type
_entity_poly.pdbx_seq_one_letter_code
_entity_poly.pdbx_strand_id
1 'polypeptide(L)'
;ENTMEDLTMNELYTSDKRGDDATGTGTADKPFKTILAAMKHAGKEPFPTIYVDAKDEKSESPYEVAAKSQLKKIQKLWARDNSKNADKAKREEEDAKKREQNLEEARKVVIAEDPSWAPAKAVKIS
;
A
#
# COMPACT_ATOMS: atom_id res chain seq x y z
N GLU A 1 -29.80 -10.91 17.02
CA GLU A 1 -29.58 -11.24 15.59
C GLU A 1 -28.50 -10.31 15.06
N ASN A 2 -27.37 -10.83 14.60
CA ASN A 2 -26.35 -10.02 13.89
C ASN A 2 -25.49 -10.94 12.99
N THR A 3 -26.14 -11.62 12.03
CA THR A 3 -25.55 -12.73 11.26
C THR A 3 -25.33 -12.45 9.77
N MET A 4 -25.48 -11.21 9.29
CA MET A 4 -25.29 -10.89 7.86
C MET A 4 -24.02 -10.10 7.52
N GLU A 5 -23.38 -9.42 8.49
CA GLU A 5 -22.22 -8.56 8.21
C GLU A 5 -20.87 -9.30 8.25
N ASP A 6 -20.82 -10.48 8.86
CA ASP A 6 -19.58 -11.29 8.97
C ASP A 6 -19.36 -12.23 7.77
N LEU A 7 -20.42 -12.53 7.00
CA LEU A 7 -20.33 -13.42 5.83
C LEU A 7 -19.73 -12.73 4.60
N THR A 8 -19.78 -11.39 4.53
CA THR A 8 -19.25 -10.63 3.39
C THR A 8 -17.73 -10.46 3.40
N MET A 9 -17.06 -10.79 4.51
CA MET A 9 -15.59 -10.69 4.62
C MET A 9 -14.86 -11.93 4.07
N ASN A 10 -15.59 -13.02 3.80
CA ASN A 10 -14.99 -14.31 3.45
C ASN A 10 -14.99 -14.62 1.95
N GLU A 11 -15.63 -13.79 1.13
CA GLU A 11 -15.75 -13.95 -0.31
C GLU A 11 -15.46 -12.62 -1.02
N LEU A 12 -14.52 -12.61 -1.96
CA LEU A 12 -14.18 -11.41 -2.73
C LEU A 12 -14.47 -11.64 -4.20
N TYR A 13 -15.19 -10.71 -4.82
CA TYR A 13 -15.53 -10.75 -6.23
C TYR A 13 -14.57 -9.90 -7.03
N THR A 14 -14.09 -10.47 -8.13
CA THR A 14 -13.18 -9.82 -9.07
C THR A 14 -13.70 -9.99 -10.48
N SER A 15 -13.70 -8.90 -11.25
CA SER A 15 -14.16 -8.87 -12.63
C SER A 15 -13.20 -8.04 -13.46
N ASP A 16 -12.59 -8.64 -14.47
CA ASP A 16 -11.69 -7.91 -15.37
C ASP A 16 -12.49 -6.93 -16.25
N LYS A 17 -13.76 -7.27 -16.53
CA LYS A 17 -14.66 -6.50 -17.39
C LYS A 17 -15.39 -5.36 -16.67
N ARG A 18 -15.83 -5.58 -15.42
CA ARG A 18 -16.70 -4.65 -14.68
C ARG A 18 -16.09 -4.12 -13.39
N GLY A 19 -14.94 -4.66 -12.98
CA GLY A 19 -14.30 -4.29 -11.73
C GLY A 19 -13.47 -3.03 -11.82
N ASP A 20 -13.28 -2.40 -10.66
CA ASP A 20 -12.42 -1.24 -10.48
C ASP A 20 -11.51 -1.47 -9.27
N ASP A 21 -10.20 -1.26 -9.44
CA ASP A 21 -9.21 -1.46 -8.37
C ASP A 21 -9.11 -0.26 -7.41
N ALA A 22 -9.61 0.92 -7.80
CA ALA A 22 -9.56 2.13 -7.00
C ALA A 22 -10.83 2.30 -6.15
N THR A 23 -12.00 1.99 -6.71
CA THR A 23 -13.30 2.16 -6.03
C THR A 23 -14.02 0.85 -5.73
N GLY A 24 -13.53 -0.29 -6.22
CA GLY A 24 -14.09 -1.60 -5.91
C GLY A 24 -14.01 -1.89 -4.42
N THR A 25 -15.06 -2.53 -3.90
CA THR A 25 -15.08 -3.01 -2.50
C THR A 25 -14.93 -4.53 -2.44
N GLY A 26 -14.86 -5.21 -3.59
CA GLY A 26 -14.77 -6.66 -3.67
C GLY A 26 -16.10 -7.37 -3.44
N THR A 27 -17.21 -6.62 -3.48
CA THR A 27 -18.58 -7.17 -3.44
C THR A 27 -19.05 -7.53 -4.85
N ALA A 28 -20.11 -8.33 -4.98
CA ALA A 28 -20.67 -8.69 -6.28
C ALA A 28 -21.12 -7.46 -7.10
N ASP A 29 -21.60 -6.40 -6.43
CA ASP A 29 -22.00 -5.13 -7.04
C ASP A 29 -20.80 -4.25 -7.44
N LYS A 30 -19.73 -4.27 -6.63
CA LYS A 30 -18.50 -3.48 -6.86
C LYS A 30 -17.28 -4.38 -6.79
N PRO A 31 -17.09 -5.27 -7.79
CA PRO A 31 -15.97 -6.19 -7.79
C PRO A 31 -14.66 -5.43 -7.98
N PHE A 32 -13.56 -6.00 -7.48
CA PHE A 32 -12.23 -5.50 -7.84
C PHE A 32 -11.92 -5.85 -9.30
N LYS A 33 -11.09 -5.06 -9.97
CA LYS A 33 -10.63 -5.41 -11.31
C LYS A 33 -9.64 -6.57 -11.27
N THR A 34 -8.76 -6.56 -10.28
CA THR A 34 -7.68 -7.53 -10.12
C THR A 34 -7.77 -8.27 -8.80
N ILE A 35 -7.43 -9.56 -8.85
CA ILE A 35 -7.28 -10.41 -7.67
C ILE A 35 -6.18 -9.87 -6.74
N LEU A 36 -5.17 -9.18 -7.26
CA LEU A 36 -4.14 -8.57 -6.44
C LEU A 36 -4.70 -7.44 -5.56
N ALA A 37 -5.57 -6.60 -6.10
CA ALA A 37 -6.26 -5.56 -5.32
C ALA A 37 -7.15 -6.19 -4.24
N ALA A 38 -7.88 -7.26 -4.58
CA ALA A 38 -8.66 -8.04 -3.62
C ALA A 38 -7.79 -8.59 -2.47
N MET A 39 -6.63 -9.19 -2.79
CA MET A 39 -5.70 -9.70 -1.77
C MET A 39 -5.06 -8.58 -0.93
N LYS A 40 -4.80 -7.40 -1.51
CA LYS A 40 -4.33 -6.22 -0.78
C LYS A 40 -5.39 -5.69 0.18
N HIS A 41 -6.65 -5.70 -0.23
CA HIS A 41 -7.79 -5.29 0.60
C HIS A 41 -8.00 -6.25 1.78
N ALA A 42 -7.90 -7.56 1.55
CA ALA A 42 -7.96 -8.56 2.62
C ALA A 42 -6.82 -8.41 3.64
N GLY A 43 -5.61 -8.06 3.18
CA GLY A 43 -4.47 -7.63 4.02
C GLY A 43 -3.83 -8.69 4.93
N LYS A 44 -4.54 -9.78 5.24
CA LYS A 44 -4.12 -10.83 6.19
C LYS A 44 -4.62 -12.21 5.77
N GLU A 45 -3.81 -13.24 6.04
CA GLU A 45 -4.22 -14.64 5.92
C GLU A 45 -5.10 -15.07 7.10
N PRO A 46 -6.15 -15.87 6.89
CA PRO A 46 -6.50 -16.60 5.66
C PRO A 46 -7.15 -15.72 4.58
N PHE A 47 -6.72 -15.89 3.33
CA PHE A 47 -7.34 -15.19 2.21
C PHE A 47 -8.78 -15.69 1.98
N PRO A 48 -9.74 -14.78 1.75
CA PRO A 48 -11.11 -15.13 1.42
C PRO A 48 -11.20 -15.86 0.08
N THR A 49 -12.31 -16.55 -0.16
CA THR A 49 -12.59 -17.20 -1.44
C THR A 49 -12.75 -16.13 -2.51
N ILE A 50 -11.83 -16.10 -3.47
CA ILE A 50 -11.88 -15.10 -4.55
C ILE A 50 -12.64 -15.68 -5.73
N TYR A 51 -13.66 -14.97 -6.17
CA TYR A 51 -14.44 -15.25 -7.36
C TYR A 51 -13.94 -14.38 -8.53
N VAL A 52 -13.84 -14.98 -9.71
CA VAL A 52 -13.41 -14.36 -10.97
C VAL A 52 -14.51 -14.47 -12.01
N ASP A 53 -14.48 -13.65 -13.06
CA ASP A 53 -15.42 -13.80 -14.18
C ASP A 53 -15.37 -15.24 -14.73
N ALA A 54 -16.56 -15.86 -14.86
CA ALA A 54 -16.67 -17.17 -15.46
C ALA A 54 -16.17 -17.15 -16.91
N LYS A 55 -15.32 -18.11 -17.28
CA LYS A 55 -14.83 -18.25 -18.67
C LYS A 55 -15.93 -18.66 -19.64
N ASP A 56 -16.91 -19.41 -19.16
CA ASP A 56 -18.03 -19.86 -19.95
C ASP A 56 -19.18 -18.85 -19.89
N GLU A 57 -19.48 -18.22 -21.02
CA GLU A 57 -20.57 -17.26 -21.19
C GLU A 57 -21.97 -17.90 -21.01
N LYS A 58 -22.03 -19.23 -20.90
CA LYS A 58 -23.24 -20.04 -20.64
C LYS A 58 -23.38 -20.52 -19.19
N SER A 59 -22.46 -20.18 -18.31
CA SER A 59 -22.56 -20.56 -16.90
C SER A 59 -23.73 -19.87 -16.22
N GLU A 60 -24.50 -20.60 -15.41
CA GLU A 60 -25.61 -20.06 -14.62
C GLU A 60 -25.15 -19.00 -13.60
N SER A 61 -23.86 -19.00 -13.26
CA SER A 61 -23.23 -18.01 -12.40
C SER A 61 -22.26 -17.14 -13.20
N PRO A 62 -22.36 -15.79 -13.11
CA PRO A 62 -21.44 -14.88 -13.80
C PRO A 62 -20.01 -14.93 -13.23
N TYR A 63 -19.83 -15.52 -12.05
CA TYR A 63 -18.55 -15.66 -11.37
C TYR A 63 -18.24 -17.11 -11.02
N GLU A 64 -16.99 -17.51 -11.20
CA GLU A 64 -16.43 -18.81 -10.81
C GLU A 64 -15.35 -18.65 -9.73
N VAL A 65 -15.07 -19.68 -8.95
CA VAL A 65 -13.99 -19.63 -7.96
C VAL A 65 -12.64 -19.56 -8.66
N ALA A 66 -11.77 -18.63 -8.24
CA ALA A 66 -10.44 -18.45 -8.80
C ALA A 66 -9.63 -19.76 -8.73
N ALA A 67 -8.97 -20.09 -9.85
CA ALA A 67 -8.15 -21.29 -9.91
C ALA A 67 -6.99 -21.23 -8.89
N LYS A 68 -6.72 -22.36 -8.21
CA LYS A 68 -5.64 -22.48 -7.22
C LYS A 68 -4.26 -22.07 -7.77
N SER A 69 -4.02 -22.27 -9.06
CA SER A 69 -2.79 -21.84 -9.74
C SER A 69 -2.68 -20.32 -9.87
N GLN A 70 -3.80 -19.63 -10.14
CA GLN A 70 -3.85 -18.16 -10.17
C GLN A 70 -3.66 -17.59 -8.77
N LEU A 71 -4.36 -18.15 -7.77
CA LEU A 71 -4.21 -17.74 -6.37
C LEU A 71 -2.76 -17.87 -5.88
N LYS A 72 -2.10 -19.01 -6.11
CA LYS A 72 -0.68 -19.19 -5.74
C LYS A 72 0.27 -18.20 -6.43
N LYS A 73 0.03 -17.90 -7.72
CA LYS A 73 0.85 -16.92 -8.46
C LYS A 73 0.70 -15.52 -7.86
N ILE A 74 -0.52 -15.12 -7.50
CA ILE A 74 -0.80 -13.80 -6.97
C ILE A 74 -0.37 -13.69 -5.51
N GLN A 75 -0.49 -14.75 -4.70
CA GLN A 75 0.09 -14.82 -3.35
C GLN A 75 1.61 -14.61 -3.40
N LYS A 76 2.31 -15.24 -4.35
CA LYS A 76 3.76 -15.01 -4.55
C LYS A 76 4.07 -13.57 -4.93
N LEU A 77 3.24 -12.95 -5.78
CA LEU A 77 3.39 -11.53 -6.15
C LEU A 77 3.12 -10.60 -4.97
N TRP A 78 2.06 -10.86 -4.20
CA TRP A 78 1.69 -10.10 -3.01
C TRP A 78 2.78 -10.16 -1.96
N ALA A 79 3.32 -11.34 -1.65
CA ALA A 79 4.42 -11.50 -0.71
C ALA A 79 5.66 -10.69 -1.14
N ARG A 80 5.99 -10.71 -2.44
CA ARG A 80 7.10 -9.92 -2.99
C ARG A 80 6.85 -8.41 -2.92
N ASP A 81 5.63 -7.96 -3.21
CA ASP A 81 5.23 -6.55 -3.14
C ASP A 81 5.25 -6.05 -1.71
N ASN A 82 4.71 -6.84 -0.78
CA ASN A 82 4.68 -6.54 0.64
C ASN A 82 6.10 -6.40 1.23
N SER A 83 7.02 -7.30 0.89
CA SER A 83 8.43 -7.17 1.31
C SER A 83 9.07 -5.88 0.78
N LYS A 84 8.93 -5.58 -0.51
CA LYS A 84 9.48 -4.35 -1.11
C LYS A 84 8.88 -3.08 -0.51
N ASN A 85 7.57 -3.09 -0.27
CA ASN A 85 6.88 -1.93 0.30
C ASN A 85 7.25 -1.75 1.78
N ALA A 86 7.42 -2.84 2.53
CA ALA A 86 7.92 -2.79 3.89
C ALA A 86 9.37 -2.25 3.96
N ASP A 87 10.26 -2.67 3.04
CA ASP A 87 11.60 -2.11 2.94
C ASP A 87 11.60 -0.62 2.58
N LYS A 88 10.74 -0.22 1.64
CA LYS A 88 10.59 1.19 1.24
C LYS A 88 10.04 2.05 2.38
N ALA A 89 8.98 1.60 3.05
CA ALA A 89 8.37 2.30 4.18
C ALA A 89 9.35 2.46 5.34
N LYS A 90 10.11 1.41 5.68
CA LYS A 90 11.16 1.50 6.71
C LYS A 90 12.24 2.51 6.35
N ARG A 91 12.71 2.50 5.09
CA ARG A 91 13.73 3.44 4.62
C ARG A 91 13.24 4.89 4.63
N GLU A 92 11.99 5.14 4.24
CA GLU A 92 11.38 6.48 4.28
C GLU A 92 11.18 6.97 5.71
N GLU A 93 10.77 6.09 6.64
CA GLU A 93 10.63 6.43 8.06
C GLU A 93 11.99 6.73 8.73
N GLU A 94 13.03 5.95 8.42
CA GLU A 94 14.39 6.20 8.89
C GLU A 94 14.98 7.51 8.33
N ASP A 95 14.79 7.81 7.05
CA ASP A 95 15.26 9.06 6.44
C ASP A 95 14.52 10.28 7.01
N ALA A 96 13.21 10.17 7.26
CA ALA A 96 12.43 11.23 7.89
C ALA A 96 12.92 11.53 9.31
N LYS A 97 13.18 10.49 10.12
CA LYS A 97 13.74 10.65 11.48
C LYS A 97 15.12 11.28 11.44
N LYS A 98 16.00 10.82 10.55
CA LYS A 98 17.35 11.39 10.41
C LYS A 98 17.31 12.86 9.97
N ARG A 99 16.38 13.23 9.10
CA ARG A 99 16.18 14.61 8.66
C ARG A 99 15.69 15.50 9.80
N GLU A 100 14.76 15.02 10.61
CA GLU A 100 14.27 15.75 11.79
C GLU A 100 15.40 15.97 12.81
N GLN A 101 16.18 14.91 13.10
CA GLN A 101 17.35 15.01 13.99
C GLN A 101 18.37 16.03 13.48
N ASN A 102 18.72 15.99 12.19
CA ASN A 102 19.66 16.95 11.60
C ASN A 102 19.16 18.40 11.69
N LEU A 103 17.86 18.64 11.51
CA LEU A 103 17.26 19.97 11.61
C LEU A 103 17.28 20.49 13.05
N GLU A 104 16.95 19.62 14.02
CA GLU A 104 17.01 19.93 15.45
C GLU A 104 18.46 20.19 15.91
N GLU A 105 19.43 19.42 15.43
CA GLU A 105 20.85 19.64 15.71
C GLU A 105 21.36 20.93 15.08
N ALA A 106 21.02 21.21 13.82
CA ALA A 106 21.39 22.46 13.15
C ALA A 106 20.81 23.69 13.87
N ARG A 107 19.57 23.61 14.37
CA ARG A 107 18.95 24.69 15.16
C ARG A 107 19.66 24.97 16.49
N LYS A 108 20.30 23.96 17.08
CA LYS A 108 21.05 24.11 18.35
C LYS A 108 22.42 24.75 18.14
N VAL A 109 22.96 24.76 16.92
CA VAL A 109 24.24 25.39 16.63
C VAL A 109 24.07 26.90 16.66
N VAL A 110 24.48 27.51 17.78
CA VAL A 110 24.58 28.96 17.92
C VAL A 110 26.00 29.37 17.52
N ILE A 111 26.12 30.02 16.37
CA ILE A 111 27.39 30.63 15.94
C ILE A 111 27.43 32.04 16.54
N ALA A 112 28.39 32.28 17.43
CA ALA A 112 28.66 33.59 18.02
C ALA A 112 30.08 34.03 17.65
N GLU A 113 30.26 35.32 17.41
CA GLU A 113 31.58 35.91 17.22
C GLU A 113 32.35 35.99 18.55
N ASP A 114 33.65 35.73 18.49
CA ASP A 114 34.51 35.83 19.66
C ASP A 114 34.69 37.32 20.04
N PRO A 115 34.31 37.72 21.27
CA PRO A 115 34.41 39.12 21.71
C PRO A 115 35.85 39.61 21.88
N SER A 116 36.86 38.74 21.80
CA SER A 116 38.28 39.14 21.88
C SER A 116 38.86 39.61 20.54
N TRP A 117 38.13 39.46 19.43
CA TRP A 117 38.59 39.84 18.09
C TRP A 117 37.83 41.08 17.58
N ALA A 118 38.48 41.88 16.74
CA ALA A 118 37.82 43.01 16.10
C ALA A 118 36.68 42.52 15.18
N PRO A 119 35.53 43.21 15.14
CA PRO A 119 34.37 42.77 14.36
C PRO A 119 34.71 42.69 12.87
N ALA A 120 34.20 41.65 12.22
CA ALA A 120 34.43 41.41 10.80
C ALA A 120 33.88 42.56 9.96
N LYS A 121 34.72 43.15 9.10
CA LYS A 121 34.31 44.21 8.16
C LYS A 121 34.03 43.58 6.80
N ALA A 122 32.80 43.73 6.30
CA ALA A 122 32.45 43.32 4.95
C ALA A 122 33.19 44.21 3.93
N VAL A 123 34.03 43.62 3.09
CA VAL A 123 34.73 44.32 2.01
C VAL A 123 34.15 43.87 0.67
N LYS A 124 33.68 44.82 -0.14
CA LYS A 124 33.21 44.55 -1.50
C LYS A 124 34.41 44.45 -2.44
N ILE A 125 34.64 43.27 -2.99
CA ILE A 125 35.61 43.07 -4.06
C ILE A 125 34.97 43.58 -5.36
N SER A 126 35.64 44.50 -6.04
CA SER A 126 35.21 45.10 -7.32
C SER A 126 35.92 44.43 -8.48
#